data_AF-A0A959Y190-F1
#
_entry.id   AF-A0A959Y190-F1
#
_cell.length_a   1.000
_cell.length_b   1.000
_cell.length_c   1.000
_cell.angle_alpha   90.00
_cell.angle_beta   90.00
_cell.angle_gamma   90.00
#
_symmetry.space_group_name_H-M   'P 1'
#
loop_
_entity.id
_entity.type
_entity.pdbx_description
1 polymer ?
#
loop_
_entity_poly.entity_id
_entity_poly.type
_entity_poly.pdbx_seq_one_letter_code
_entity_poly.pdbx_strand_id
1 'polypeptide(L)'
;MLRFHFLLVALLPVLGAEAQSPWSDATANRSSLTGERRISPSVHRTVSIDPQAMRAVLDQAPTGMLQEVAGSPVVIDLPRPDGGALSFRFLEV
;
A
#
# COMPACT_ATOMS: atom_id res chain seq x y z
N MET A 1 -31.40 41.22 27.49
CA MET A 1 -30.27 41.35 26.54
C MET A 1 -29.10 40.51 27.01
N LEU A 2 -28.97 39.29 26.48
CA LEU A 2 -27.78 38.44 26.61
C LEU A 2 -27.88 37.35 25.52
N ARG A 3 -28.05 37.75 24.26
CA ARG A 3 -26.96 37.75 23.27
C ARG A 3 -26.16 36.45 23.32
N PHE A 4 -26.49 35.51 22.43
CA PHE A 4 -25.53 35.00 21.43
C PHE A 4 -24.21 34.34 21.90
N HIS A 5 -24.10 33.77 23.10
CA HIS A 5 -22.82 33.18 23.57
C HIS A 5 -22.75 31.64 23.52
N PHE A 6 -23.81 30.95 23.10
CA PHE A 6 -23.82 29.47 23.03
C PHE A 6 -23.53 28.89 21.64
N LEU A 7 -23.14 29.72 20.66
CA LEU A 7 -22.78 29.30 19.31
C LEU A 7 -21.28 29.48 18.99
N LEU A 8 -20.42 29.53 20.01
CA LEU A 8 -18.96 29.66 19.85
C LEU A 8 -18.19 28.36 20.22
N VAL A 9 -18.87 27.25 20.50
CA VAL A 9 -18.23 25.94 20.73
C VAL A 9 -18.47 25.00 19.54
N ALA A 10 -18.44 25.54 18.33
CA ALA A 10 -18.57 24.79 17.07
C ALA A 10 -17.36 24.96 16.15
N LEU A 11 -16.19 25.28 16.72
CA LEU A 11 -14.93 25.35 15.99
C LEU A 11 -13.86 24.52 16.71
N LEU A 12 -14.18 23.27 17.02
CA LEU A 12 -13.14 22.27 17.22
C LEU A 12 -12.44 22.08 15.87
N PRO A 13 -11.13 22.32 15.76
CA PRO A 13 -10.44 22.10 14.51
C PRO A 13 -10.54 20.62 14.20
N VAL A 14 -11.11 20.28 13.04
CA VAL A 14 -10.79 19.03 12.37
C VAL A 14 -9.30 19.12 12.09
N LEU A 15 -8.48 18.64 13.03
CA LEU A 15 -7.10 18.30 12.77
C LEU A 15 -7.17 17.28 11.64
N GLY A 16 -6.82 17.70 10.42
CA GLY A 16 -6.68 16.78 9.30
C GLY A 16 -5.73 15.68 9.74
N ALA A 17 -6.24 14.46 9.80
CA ALA A 17 -5.38 13.29 9.91
C ALA A 17 -4.61 13.23 8.59
N GLU A 18 -3.44 13.88 8.52
CA GLU A 18 -2.48 13.57 7.48
C GLU A 18 -2.17 12.08 7.64
N ALA A 19 -2.53 11.28 6.63
CA ALA A 19 -2.19 9.87 6.62
C ALA A 19 -0.67 9.78 6.72
N GLN A 20 -0.19 9.37 7.90
CA GLN A 20 1.24 9.26 8.13
C GLN A 20 1.81 8.30 7.09
N SER A 21 2.74 8.81 6.27
CA SER A 21 3.43 8.02 5.26
C SER A 21 3.96 6.75 5.92
N PRO A 22 3.60 5.55 5.42
CA PRO A 22 4.07 4.30 6.01
C PRO A 22 5.56 4.05 5.73
N TRP A 23 6.20 4.95 4.98
CA TRP A 23 7.61 4.94 4.65
C TRP A 23 8.27 6.21 5.18
N SER A 24 9.49 6.06 5.69
CA SER A 24 10.40 7.15 6.02
C SER A 24 11.74 6.94 5.31
N ASP A 25 12.47 8.02 5.02
CA ASP A 25 13.84 7.89 4.52
C ASP A 25 14.70 7.14 5.53
N ALA A 26 15.51 6.22 5.02
CA ALA A 26 16.48 5.49 5.81
C ALA A 26 17.86 5.72 5.23
N THR A 27 18.85 5.89 6.12
CA THR A 27 20.24 5.78 5.69
C THR A 27 20.44 4.41 5.10
N ALA A 28 21.00 4.34 3.89
CA ALA A 28 21.41 3.09 3.27
C ALA A 28 22.43 2.41 4.17
N ASN A 29 21.97 1.57 5.09
CA ASN A 29 22.85 0.73 5.85
C ASN A 29 23.33 -0.33 4.87
N ARG A 30 24.63 -0.37 4.59
CA ARG A 30 25.26 -1.54 3.98
C ARG A 30 25.16 -2.66 5.01
N SER A 31 23.95 -3.18 5.24
CA SER A 31 23.76 -4.48 5.87
C SER A 31 24.68 -5.42 5.12
N SER A 32 25.62 -6.03 5.84
CA SER A 32 26.68 -6.87 5.31
C SER A 32 26.07 -8.11 4.67
N LEU A 33 25.49 -7.95 3.48
CA LEU A 33 25.03 -9.05 2.66
C LEU A 33 26.30 -9.83 2.29
N THR A 34 26.44 -11.02 2.86
CA THR A 34 27.57 -11.89 2.57
C THR A 34 27.38 -12.46 1.17
N GLY A 35 28.09 -11.90 0.17
CA GLY A 35 28.03 -12.36 -1.22
C GLY A 35 28.14 -11.21 -2.23
N GLU A 36 28.32 -11.58 -3.50
CA GLU A 36 28.45 -10.61 -4.60
C GLU A 36 27.10 -9.98 -4.94
N ARG A 37 27.00 -8.64 -4.87
CA ARG A 37 25.78 -7.92 -5.21
C ARG A 37 25.73 -7.63 -6.72
N ARG A 38 25.08 -8.53 -7.48
CA ARG A 38 24.95 -8.40 -8.94
C ARG A 38 24.12 -7.20 -9.41
N ILE A 39 23.22 -6.67 -8.57
CA ILE A 39 22.34 -5.54 -8.92
C ILE A 39 22.67 -4.35 -8.03
N SER A 40 23.34 -3.34 -8.60
CA SER A 40 23.64 -2.07 -7.92
C SER A 40 23.19 -0.87 -8.75
N PRO A 41 21.97 -0.35 -8.53
CA PRO A 41 21.46 0.78 -9.28
C PRO A 41 22.27 2.05 -9.01
N SER A 42 22.50 2.85 -10.05
CA SER A 42 23.12 4.17 -9.94
C SER A 42 22.23 5.17 -9.21
N VAL A 43 20.90 5.00 -9.30
CA VAL A 43 19.90 5.84 -8.64
C VAL A 43 18.98 4.94 -7.82
N HIS A 44 18.95 5.15 -6.51
CA HIS A 44 18.06 4.43 -5.59
C HIS A 44 17.72 5.28 -4.36
N ARG A 45 16.58 4.97 -3.74
CA ARG A 45 16.17 5.51 -2.45
C ARG A 45 16.05 4.35 -1.47
N THR A 46 16.60 4.50 -0.27
CA THR A 46 16.40 3.54 0.82
C THR A 46 15.36 4.10 1.78
N VAL A 47 14.35 3.30 2.09
CA VAL A 47 13.28 3.68 3.00
C VAL A 47 13.13 2.63 4.10
N SER A 48 12.72 3.07 5.29
CA SER A 48 12.22 2.22 6.35
C SER A 48 10.71 2.18 6.26
N ILE A 49 10.13 1.01 6.54
CA ILE A 49 8.68 0.81 6.57
C ILE A 49 8.19 0.78 8.01
N ASP A 50 7.10 1.49 8.30
CA ASP A 50 6.29 1.33 9.51
C ASP A 50 5.26 0.21 9.25
N PRO A 51 5.39 -0.97 9.88
CA PRO A 51 4.51 -2.09 9.63
C PRO A 51 3.06 -1.85 10.07
N GLN A 52 2.84 -1.02 11.09
CA GLN A 52 1.50 -0.74 11.61
C GLN A 52 0.77 0.26 10.70
N ALA A 53 1.45 1.35 10.32
CA ALA A 53 0.91 2.30 9.35
C ALA A 53 0.63 1.63 8.00
N MET A 54 1.52 0.74 7.55
CA MET A 54 1.32 -0.02 6.32
C MET A 54 0.09 -0.92 6.39
N ARG A 55 -0.12 -1.63 7.50
CA ARG A 55 -1.31 -2.46 7.69
C ARG A 55 -2.59 -1.65 7.58
N ALA A 56 -2.64 -0.47 8.22
CA ALA A 56 -3.81 0.40 8.12
C ALA A 56 -4.11 0.86 6.68
N VAL A 57 -3.08 1.05 5.84
CA VAL A 57 -3.27 1.35 4.41
C VAL A 57 -3.78 0.12 3.66
N LEU A 58 -3.20 -1.06 3.91
CA LEU A 58 -3.60 -2.30 3.26
C LEU A 58 -5.02 -2.75 3.64
N ASP A 59 -5.46 -2.49 4.86
CA ASP A 59 -6.81 -2.79 5.33
C ASP A 59 -7.89 -1.96 4.59
N GLN A 60 -7.51 -0.79 4.08
CA GLN A 60 -8.38 0.06 3.24
C GLN A 60 -8.29 -0.29 1.77
N ALA A 61 -7.29 -1.08 1.36
CA ALA A 61 -7.15 -1.48 -0.02
C ALA A 61 -8.38 -2.30 -0.40
N PRO A 62 -9.05 -1.98 -1.53
CA PRO A 62 -10.14 -2.80 -2.02
C PRO A 62 -9.57 -4.20 -2.24
N THR A 63 -9.96 -5.12 -1.35
CA THR A 63 -9.78 -6.54 -1.59
C THR A 63 -10.85 -6.85 -2.62
N GLY A 64 -10.56 -6.56 -3.90
CA GLY A 64 -11.54 -6.56 -4.97
C GLY A 64 -12.48 -7.74 -4.82
N MET A 65 -13.78 -7.51 -4.97
CA MET A 65 -14.74 -8.60 -4.83
C MET A 65 -14.37 -9.65 -5.86
N LEU A 66 -13.87 -10.80 -5.41
CA LEU A 66 -13.53 -11.96 -6.26
C LEU A 66 -14.66 -12.31 -7.24
N GLN A 67 -15.88 -11.89 -6.93
CA GLN A 67 -17.08 -11.97 -7.76
C GLN A 67 -16.94 -11.23 -9.10
N GLU A 68 -16.32 -10.05 -9.15
CA GLU A 68 -16.11 -9.29 -10.40
C GLU A 68 -15.06 -9.96 -11.29
N VAL A 69 -14.01 -10.53 -10.68
CA VAL A 69 -12.98 -11.32 -11.38
C VAL A 69 -13.54 -12.64 -11.89
N ALA A 70 -14.47 -13.27 -11.17
CA ALA A 70 -15.10 -14.52 -11.59
C ALA A 70 -15.87 -14.38 -12.92
N GLY A 71 -16.43 -13.20 -13.18
CA GLY A 71 -17.11 -12.86 -14.43
C GLY A 71 -16.19 -12.40 -15.57
N SER A 72 -14.89 -12.20 -15.31
CA SER A 72 -13.98 -11.67 -16.34
C SER A 72 -13.80 -12.64 -17.51
N PRO A 73 -13.96 -12.18 -18.77
CA PRO A 73 -13.73 -13.00 -19.95
C PRO A 73 -12.23 -13.17 -20.26
N VAL A 74 -11.34 -12.38 -19.64
CA VAL A 74 -9.90 -12.41 -19.91
C VAL A 74 -9.24 -13.46 -19.03
N VAL A 75 -8.76 -14.54 -19.67
CA VAL A 75 -8.05 -15.64 -19.03
C VAL A 75 -6.67 -15.80 -19.68
N ILE A 76 -5.63 -15.97 -18.87
CA ILE A 76 -4.30 -16.41 -19.33
C ILE A 76 -3.93 -17.73 -18.67
N ASP A 77 -3.29 -18.62 -19.44
CA ASP A 77 -2.72 -19.84 -18.91
C ASP A 77 -1.20 -19.70 -18.80
N LEU A 78 -0.66 -19.94 -17.61
CA LEU A 78 0.79 -19.91 -17.35
C LEU A 78 1.29 -21.31 -17.01
N PRO A 79 2.46 -21.72 -17.53
CA PRO A 79 3.05 -23.00 -17.19
C PRO A 79 3.48 -23.01 -15.72
N ARG A 80 3.17 -24.10 -15.03
CA ARG A 80 3.68 -24.39 -13.71
C ARG A 80 5.08 -24.96 -13.79
N PRO A 81 5.87 -24.83 -12.69
CA PRO A 81 7.18 -25.46 -12.59
C PRO A 81 7.15 -26.98 -12.72
N ASP A 82 6.02 -27.62 -12.43
CA ASP A 82 5.83 -29.07 -12.54
C ASP A 82 5.40 -29.55 -13.94
N GLY A 83 5.34 -28.63 -14.92
CA GLY A 83 4.91 -28.92 -16.29
C GLY A 83 3.40 -28.86 -16.52
N GLY A 84 2.60 -28.59 -15.48
CA GLY A 84 1.17 -28.30 -15.63
C GLY A 84 0.89 -26.86 -16.09
N ALA A 85 -0.39 -26.47 -16.12
CA ALA A 85 -0.81 -25.10 -16.41
C ALA A 85 -1.72 -24.55 -15.28
N LEU A 86 -1.63 -23.24 -15.02
CA LEU A 86 -2.55 -22.49 -14.15
C LEU A 86 -3.25 -21.41 -14.95
N SER A 87 -4.57 -21.33 -14.81
CA SER A 87 -5.37 -20.27 -15.41
C SER A 87 -5.55 -19.10 -14.44
N PHE A 88 -5.31 -17.88 -14.91
CA PHE A 88 -5.51 -16.64 -14.16
C PHE A 88 -6.55 -15.78 -14.88
N ARG A 89 -7.46 -15.17 -14.11
CA ARG A 89 -8.40 -14.15 -14.57
C ARG A 89 -7.93 -12.78 -14.10
N PHE A 90 -8.14 -11.76 -14.92
CA PHE A 90 -7.79 -10.37 -14.60
C PHE A 90 -9.00 -9.46 -14.77
N LEU A 91 -9.05 -8.41 -13.95
CA LEU A 91 -9.99 -7.31 -14.09
C LEU A 91 -9.15 -6.04 -14.22
N GLU A 92 -9.39 -5.26 -15.28
CA GLU A 92 -8.89 -3.89 -15.37
C GLU A 92 -9.90 -2.99 -14.64
N VAL A 93 -9.40 -2.18 -13.71
CA VAL A 93 -10.18 -1.24 -12.89
C VAL A 93 -9.78 0.19 -13.21
#